data_AF-A0A2J8L1P8-F1
#
_entry.id   AF-A0A2J8L1P8-F1
#
_cell.length_a   1.000
_cell.length_b   1.000
_cell.length_c   1.000
_cell.angle_alpha   90.00
_cell.angle_beta   90.00
_cell.angle_gamma   90.00
#
_symmetry.space_group_name_H-M   'P 1'
#
loop_
_entity.id
_entity.type
_entity.pdbx_description
1 polymer ?
#
loop_
_entity_poly.entity_id
_entity_poly.type
_entity_poly.pdbx_seq_one_letter_code
_entity_poly.pdbx_strand_id
1 'polypeptide(L)'
;MQKGLKDNFADVQVSVVDCPDLTKEPFTFPVKGICGKTRIAEVGGVPYLLPLVNQKKVYDLNKIAKEIKLPGAFILGAGAGPFQTLGFNSEFMPVIQTESEHKPPVNGSYFAHVNPADGGCLLEKYSEKCHDFQCALLANLFASEGQPGKVIEVKAKRRTGPLNFVTCMRQTLEKHYGNKPIGMGGTFIIQKGKVKSHIMPAEFSSCPLNSDEEVNKWLHFYEMKAPLVCLPVFVSRDP
;
A
#
# COMPACT_ATOMS: atom_id res chain seq x y z
N MET A 1 3.93 -14.92 -14.10
CA MET A 1 2.66 -14.27 -13.70
C MET A 1 1.49 -14.65 -14.59
N GLN A 2 1.54 -14.43 -15.92
CA GLN A 2 0.41 -14.74 -16.82
C GLN A 2 -0.21 -16.12 -16.62
N LYS A 3 0.63 -17.18 -16.59
CA LYS A 3 0.17 -18.56 -16.44
C LYS A 3 -0.63 -18.76 -15.14
N GLY A 4 -0.08 -18.38 -13.98
CA GLY A 4 -0.79 -18.55 -12.70
C GLY A 4 -2.02 -17.67 -12.53
N LEU A 5 -2.06 -16.48 -13.14
CA LEU A 5 -3.26 -15.64 -13.16
C LEU A 5 -4.39 -16.28 -13.97
N LYS A 6 -4.08 -16.97 -15.10
CA LYS A 6 -5.09 -17.68 -15.91
C LYS A 6 -5.79 -18.82 -15.15
N ASP A 7 -5.16 -19.33 -14.09
CA ASP A 7 -5.79 -20.35 -13.23
C ASP A 7 -6.85 -19.75 -12.29
N ASN A 8 -6.89 -18.42 -12.12
CA ASN A 8 -7.80 -17.74 -11.18
C ASN A 8 -8.68 -16.65 -11.81
N PHE A 9 -8.44 -16.28 -13.07
CA PHE A 9 -9.17 -15.24 -13.78
C PHE A 9 -9.43 -15.68 -15.22
N ALA A 10 -10.65 -15.44 -15.72
CA ALA A 10 -11.06 -15.88 -17.05
C ALA A 10 -10.32 -15.15 -18.18
N ASP A 11 -10.14 -13.83 -18.05
CA ASP A 11 -9.45 -13.02 -19.06
C ASP A 11 -8.20 -12.41 -18.46
N VAL A 12 -7.04 -12.84 -18.97
CA VAL A 12 -5.73 -12.42 -18.45
C VAL A 12 -4.80 -12.05 -19.60
N GLN A 13 -4.17 -10.89 -19.45
CA GLN A 13 -3.04 -10.46 -20.26
C GLN A 13 -1.96 -9.88 -19.34
N VAL A 14 -0.72 -10.34 -19.51
CA VAL A 14 0.45 -9.78 -18.85
C VAL A 14 1.52 -9.48 -19.89
N SER A 15 1.99 -8.23 -19.93
CA SER A 15 2.97 -7.78 -20.92
C SER A 15 3.92 -6.74 -20.32
N VAL A 16 5.12 -6.67 -20.89
CA VAL A 16 6.05 -5.57 -20.60
C VAL A 16 5.71 -4.40 -21.52
N VAL A 17 5.43 -3.24 -20.94
CA VAL A 17 5.02 -2.03 -21.67
C VAL A 17 5.80 -0.81 -21.14
N ASP A 18 5.73 0.31 -21.85
CA ASP A 18 6.13 1.59 -21.27
C ASP A 18 5.15 2.00 -20.18
N CYS A 19 5.68 2.43 -19.04
CA CYS A 19 4.88 2.94 -17.93
C CYS A 19 4.02 4.11 -18.44
N PRO A 20 2.70 4.09 -18.23
CA PRO A 20 1.88 5.25 -18.53
C PRO A 20 2.31 6.43 -17.65
N ASP A 21 1.99 7.66 -18.08
CA ASP A 21 2.23 8.85 -17.27
C ASP A 21 1.34 8.83 -16.01
N LEU A 22 1.95 8.47 -14.88
CA LEU A 22 1.25 8.33 -13.60
C LEU A 22 0.85 9.67 -12.98
N THR A 23 1.23 10.81 -13.57
CA THR A 23 0.70 12.13 -13.16
C THR A 23 -0.74 12.35 -13.63
N LYS A 24 -1.26 11.48 -14.50
CA LYS A 24 -2.61 11.56 -15.05
C LYS A 24 -3.60 10.71 -14.26
N GLU A 25 -4.87 11.04 -14.43
CA GLU A 25 -5.97 10.22 -13.93
C GLU A 25 -5.86 8.77 -14.43
N PRO A 26 -6.20 7.77 -13.60
CA PRO A 26 -6.77 7.91 -12.26
C PRO A 26 -5.72 7.95 -11.14
N PHE A 27 -4.43 8.00 -11.45
CA PHE A 27 -3.36 7.89 -10.45
C PHE A 27 -3.02 9.24 -9.81
N THR A 28 -2.80 10.26 -10.64
CA THR A 28 -2.52 11.65 -10.21
C THR A 28 -1.35 11.72 -9.21
N PHE A 29 -0.32 10.89 -9.43
CA PHE A 29 0.89 10.82 -8.60
C PHE A 29 1.81 12.04 -8.85
N PRO A 30 2.70 12.38 -7.89
CA PRO A 30 3.66 13.49 -8.07
C PRO A 30 4.78 13.19 -9.06
N VAL A 31 4.82 11.99 -9.65
CA VAL A 31 5.86 11.55 -10.60
C VAL A 31 5.25 10.78 -11.77
N LYS A 32 6.00 10.68 -12.88
CA LYS A 32 5.52 10.08 -14.13
C LYS A 32 5.56 8.55 -14.16
N GLY A 33 6.30 7.90 -13.27
CA GLY A 33 6.44 6.44 -13.30
C GLY A 33 6.95 5.84 -12.00
N ILE A 34 7.25 4.55 -12.04
CA ILE A 34 7.69 3.73 -10.88
C ILE A 34 9.05 3.05 -11.15
N CYS A 35 9.78 3.50 -12.16
CA CYS A 35 11.05 2.90 -12.56
C CYS A 35 12.24 3.55 -11.86
N GLY A 36 13.39 2.87 -11.94
CA GLY A 36 14.66 3.32 -11.38
C GLY A 36 14.87 2.86 -9.93
N LYS A 37 16.02 2.21 -9.69
CA LYS A 37 16.53 1.74 -8.38
C LYS A 37 15.47 1.21 -7.39
N THR A 38 14.55 0.38 -7.88
CA THR A 38 13.41 -0.15 -7.12
C THR A 38 13.85 -0.94 -5.89
N ARG A 39 13.17 -0.77 -4.76
CA ARG A 39 13.38 -1.55 -3.53
C ARG A 39 12.12 -1.57 -2.69
N ILE A 40 12.03 -2.55 -1.78
CA ILE A 40 10.98 -2.62 -0.77
C ILE A 40 11.55 -2.22 0.58
N ALA A 41 10.75 -1.55 1.38
CA ALA A 41 11.03 -1.31 2.80
C ALA A 41 9.89 -1.88 3.64
N GLU A 42 10.25 -2.74 4.59
CA GLU A 42 9.36 -3.24 5.64
C GLU A 42 9.73 -2.48 6.92
N VAL A 43 8.84 -1.63 7.41
CA VAL A 43 9.09 -0.79 8.58
C VAL A 43 8.15 -1.20 9.69
N GLY A 44 8.71 -1.55 10.86
CA GLY A 44 7.92 -1.98 12.00
C GLY A 44 7.16 -3.28 11.73
N GLY A 45 5.88 -3.33 12.09
CA GLY A 45 5.03 -4.48 11.81
C GLY A 45 3.80 -4.55 12.71
N VAL A 46 2.89 -5.47 12.37
CA VAL A 46 1.68 -5.77 13.16
C VAL A 46 1.99 -6.00 14.65
N PRO A 47 3.13 -6.59 15.07
CA PRO A 47 3.47 -6.72 16.49
C PRO A 47 3.67 -5.40 17.27
N TYR A 48 3.76 -4.25 16.59
CA TYR A 48 3.74 -2.94 17.24
C TYR A 48 2.33 -2.38 17.44
N LEU A 49 1.33 -2.95 16.74
CA LEU A 49 -0.09 -2.68 16.93
C LEU A 49 -0.72 -3.66 17.93
N LEU A 50 -0.32 -4.93 17.85
CA LEU A 50 -0.96 -6.05 18.54
C LEU A 50 0.02 -6.85 19.42
N PRO A 51 -0.43 -7.45 20.53
CA PRO A 51 -1.82 -7.48 21.01
C PRO A 51 -2.24 -6.18 21.72
N LEU A 52 -1.29 -5.37 22.17
CA LEU A 52 -1.49 -4.00 22.64
C LEU A 52 -0.53 -3.07 21.89
N VAL A 53 -1.02 -1.88 21.56
CA VAL A 53 -0.27 -0.91 20.76
C VAL A 53 0.95 -0.36 21.51
N ASN A 54 2.07 -0.19 20.80
CA ASN A 54 3.18 0.63 21.23
C ASN A 54 3.21 1.95 20.46
N GLN A 55 2.52 2.97 20.99
CA GLN A 55 2.37 4.27 20.34
C GLN A 55 3.69 5.06 20.18
N LYS A 56 4.79 4.62 20.78
CA LYS A 56 6.13 5.23 20.56
C LYS A 56 6.72 4.88 19.19
N LYS A 57 6.13 3.93 18.46
CA LYS A 57 6.59 3.48 17.15
C LYS A 57 6.05 4.41 16.07
N VAL A 58 6.70 5.55 15.93
CA VAL A 58 6.42 6.58 14.92
C VAL A 58 7.59 6.69 13.94
N TYR A 59 7.29 7.00 12.69
CA TYR A 59 8.25 6.98 11.60
C TYR A 59 8.11 8.18 10.68
N ASP A 60 9.17 8.51 9.97
CA ASP A 60 9.22 9.60 8.99
C ASP A 60 9.66 9.03 7.63
N LEU A 61 8.78 9.11 6.64
CA LEU A 61 8.98 8.52 5.32
C LEU A 61 10.10 9.22 4.53
N ASN A 62 10.39 10.49 4.82
CA ASN A 62 11.56 11.17 4.24
C ASN A 62 12.87 10.63 4.81
N LYS A 63 12.90 10.32 6.12
CA LYS A 63 14.06 9.67 6.75
C LYS A 63 14.22 8.22 6.28
N ILE A 64 13.13 7.47 6.16
CA ILE A 64 13.15 6.11 5.62
C ILE A 64 13.76 6.07 4.22
N ALA A 65 13.43 7.02 3.34
CA ALA A 65 14.05 7.10 2.01
C ALA A 65 15.59 7.19 2.07
N LYS A 66 16.13 7.95 3.03
CA LYS A 66 17.57 8.05 3.27
C LYS A 66 18.15 6.75 3.83
N GLU A 67 17.48 6.13 4.80
CA GLU A 67 17.90 4.85 5.42
C GLU A 67 17.96 3.71 4.42
N ILE A 68 16.98 3.62 3.52
CA ILE A 68 16.98 2.62 2.44
C ILE A 68 17.96 2.97 1.32
N LYS A 69 18.81 3.98 1.48
CA LYS A 69 19.83 4.44 0.52
C LYS A 69 19.23 4.92 -0.80
N LEU A 70 18.08 5.61 -0.75
CA LEU A 70 17.45 6.26 -1.90
C LEU A 70 16.85 7.64 -1.51
N PRO A 71 17.67 8.64 -1.14
CA PRO A 71 17.18 10.00 -0.96
C PRO A 71 16.45 10.49 -2.22
N GLY A 72 15.31 11.18 -2.07
CA GLY A 72 14.47 11.58 -3.20
C GLY A 72 13.69 10.44 -3.85
N ALA A 73 13.52 9.31 -3.14
CA ALA A 73 12.64 8.23 -3.55
C ALA A 73 11.19 8.70 -3.75
N PHE A 74 10.55 8.16 -4.78
CA PHE A 74 9.11 8.07 -4.85
C PHE A 74 8.65 6.79 -4.13
N ILE A 75 7.77 6.93 -3.15
CA ILE A 75 7.30 5.86 -2.26
C ILE A 75 5.79 5.67 -2.44
N LEU A 76 5.40 4.40 -2.61
CA LEU A 76 4.04 3.89 -2.60
C LEU A 76 3.90 2.80 -1.52
N GLY A 77 2.69 2.50 -1.06
CA GLY A 77 2.47 1.31 -0.23
C GLY A 77 1.23 1.38 0.65
N ALA A 78 1.33 0.73 1.81
CA ALA A 78 0.29 0.69 2.83
C ALA A 78 0.93 0.76 4.23
N GLY A 79 0.21 1.34 5.19
CA GLY A 79 0.66 1.37 6.59
C GLY A 79 -0.39 1.94 7.52
N ALA A 80 -0.06 2.05 8.81
CA ALA A 80 -0.91 2.78 9.75
C ALA A 80 -0.61 4.29 9.69
N GLY A 81 -1.68 5.08 9.73
CA GLY A 81 -1.58 6.53 9.66
C GLY A 81 -0.97 7.14 10.93
N PRO A 82 -0.41 8.34 10.82
CA PRO A 82 0.27 9.00 11.92
C PRO A 82 -0.74 9.55 12.94
N PHE A 83 -1.21 8.72 13.86
CA PHE A 83 -2.09 9.15 14.95
C PHE A 83 -1.49 10.29 15.79
N GLN A 84 -0.16 10.38 15.85
CA GLN A 84 0.56 11.45 16.56
C GLN A 84 0.39 12.85 15.92
N THR A 85 -0.01 12.93 14.65
CA THR A 85 -0.29 14.20 13.97
C THR A 85 -1.78 14.38 13.68
N LEU A 86 -2.49 13.30 13.32
CA LEU A 86 -3.92 13.33 13.03
C LEU A 86 -4.79 13.37 14.30
N GLY A 87 -4.29 12.84 15.41
CA GLY A 87 -5.04 12.72 16.67
C GLY A 87 -6.00 11.52 16.73
N PHE A 88 -5.98 10.64 15.73
CA PHE A 88 -6.79 9.43 15.65
C PHE A 88 -6.13 8.38 14.72
N ASN A 89 -6.55 7.13 14.85
CA ASN A 89 -6.10 6.03 13.99
C ASN A 89 -6.65 6.14 12.57
N SER A 90 -5.86 5.69 11.60
CA SER A 90 -6.28 5.62 10.20
C SER A 90 -5.48 4.57 9.43
N GLU A 91 -6.04 4.11 8.32
CA GLU A 91 -5.30 3.41 7.27
C GLU A 91 -4.57 4.44 6.41
N PHE A 92 -3.29 4.21 6.11
CA PHE A 92 -2.45 5.15 5.36
C PHE A 92 -2.10 4.60 3.98
N MET A 93 -2.29 5.45 2.97
CA MET A 93 -1.95 5.19 1.58
C MET A 93 -0.81 6.13 1.18
N PRO A 94 0.45 5.81 1.53
CA PRO A 94 1.59 6.66 1.21
C PRO A 94 1.76 6.81 -0.30
N VAL A 95 1.79 8.06 -0.77
CA VAL A 95 2.12 8.46 -2.15
C VAL A 95 3.04 9.68 -2.07
N ILE A 96 4.34 9.44 -1.94
CA ILE A 96 5.29 10.48 -1.50
C ILE A 96 6.46 10.58 -2.46
N GLN A 97 6.70 11.78 -3.00
CA GLN A 97 8.02 12.16 -3.50
C GLN A 97 8.80 12.73 -2.30
N THR A 98 9.81 12.00 -1.84
CA THR A 98 10.64 12.43 -0.70
C THR A 98 11.66 13.48 -1.13
N GLU A 99 12.26 14.15 -0.16
CA GLU A 99 13.18 15.24 -0.40
C GLU A 99 14.54 14.74 -0.90
N SER A 100 15.14 15.48 -1.83
CA SER A 100 16.55 15.39 -2.17
C SER A 100 17.07 16.75 -2.62
N GLU A 101 18.40 16.87 -2.79
CA GLU A 101 19.03 18.10 -3.30
C GLU A 101 18.45 18.59 -4.64
N HIS A 102 17.89 17.69 -5.45
CA HIS A 102 17.39 18.00 -6.79
C HIS A 102 15.87 17.87 -6.93
N LYS A 103 15.17 17.42 -5.89
CA LYS A 103 13.72 17.18 -5.95
C LYS A 103 13.02 17.76 -4.72
N PRO A 104 12.12 18.75 -4.88
CA PRO A 104 11.29 19.20 -3.77
C PRO A 104 10.35 18.06 -3.35
N PRO A 105 10.08 17.92 -2.04
CA PRO A 105 9.22 16.86 -1.57
C PRO A 105 7.75 17.19 -1.85
N VAL A 106 6.96 16.16 -2.13
CA VAL A 106 5.51 16.26 -2.32
C VAL A 106 4.85 15.09 -1.60
N ASN A 107 3.98 15.40 -0.64
CA ASN A 107 3.16 14.39 0.04
C ASN A 107 1.76 14.35 -0.60
N GLY A 108 1.54 13.39 -1.50
CA GLY A 108 0.26 13.12 -2.15
C GLY A 108 -0.54 12.00 -1.47
N SER A 109 -0.18 11.64 -0.23
CA SER A 109 -0.77 10.52 0.48
C SER A 109 -2.23 10.77 0.85
N TYR A 110 -2.97 9.69 1.01
CA TYR A 110 -4.32 9.69 1.56
C TYR A 110 -4.33 8.94 2.88
N PHE A 111 -5.32 9.23 3.71
CA PHE A 111 -5.64 8.41 4.88
C PHE A 111 -7.14 8.16 4.94
N ALA A 112 -7.52 6.97 5.41
CA ALA A 112 -8.91 6.59 5.63
C ALA A 112 -9.17 6.32 7.11
N HIS A 113 -10.26 6.84 7.65
CA HIS A 113 -10.68 6.62 9.04
C HIS A 113 -12.18 6.39 9.14
N VAL A 114 -12.60 5.83 10.27
CA VAL A 114 -14.02 5.57 10.56
C VAL A 114 -14.71 6.88 10.87
N ASN A 115 -15.75 7.22 10.11
CA ASN A 115 -16.59 8.38 10.36
C ASN A 115 -17.30 8.22 11.73
N PRO A 116 -17.07 9.11 12.71
CA PRO A 116 -17.75 9.01 14.00
C PRO A 116 -19.27 9.27 13.90
N ALA A 117 -19.75 9.90 12.82
CA ALA A 117 -21.16 10.22 12.65
C ALA A 117 -22.02 9.02 12.24
N ASP A 118 -21.51 8.15 11.35
CA ASP A 118 -22.29 7.08 10.73
C ASP A 118 -21.53 5.74 10.63
N GLY A 119 -20.29 5.66 11.11
CA GLY A 119 -19.43 4.49 11.00
C GLY A 119 -18.88 4.20 9.60
N GLY A 120 -19.13 5.09 8.63
CA GLY A 120 -18.65 4.99 7.25
C GLY A 120 -17.14 5.22 7.10
N CYS A 121 -16.66 5.20 5.86
CA CYS A 121 -15.27 5.53 5.53
C CYS A 121 -15.16 7.02 5.17
N LEU A 122 -14.33 7.77 5.90
CA LEU A 122 -13.85 9.09 5.47
C LEU A 122 -12.46 8.96 4.87
N LEU A 123 -12.32 9.35 3.60
CA LEU A 123 -11.06 9.37 2.87
C LEU A 123 -10.65 10.82 2.61
N GLU A 124 -9.47 11.19 3.04
CA GLU A 124 -9.00 12.58 2.98
C GLU A 124 -7.55 12.62 2.50
N LYS A 125 -7.16 13.75 1.89
CA LYS A 125 -5.79 13.97 1.45
C LYS A 125 -4.96 14.42 2.64
N TYR A 126 -3.84 13.74 2.91
CA TYR A 126 -3.03 14.01 4.10
C TYR A 126 -2.52 15.45 4.14
N SER A 127 -2.10 15.97 2.99
CA SER A 127 -1.56 17.33 2.85
C SER A 127 -2.55 18.46 3.18
N GLU A 128 -3.85 18.16 3.26
CA GLU A 128 -4.88 19.15 3.62
C GLU A 128 -5.01 19.32 5.15
N LYS A 129 -4.51 18.35 5.93
CA LYS A 129 -4.53 18.41 7.40
C LYS A 129 -3.14 18.59 8.02
N CYS A 130 -2.13 17.95 7.44
CA CYS A 130 -0.78 17.92 7.98
C CYS A 130 0.25 18.16 6.88
N HIS A 131 1.40 18.75 7.21
CA HIS A 131 2.44 19.15 6.24
C HIS A 131 3.77 18.41 6.45
N ASP A 132 3.74 17.27 7.12
CA ASP A 132 4.90 16.42 7.40
C ASP A 132 4.89 15.11 6.56
N PHE A 133 5.80 14.17 6.89
CA PHE A 133 5.98 12.88 6.23
C PHE A 133 5.80 11.71 7.19
N GLN A 134 4.95 11.88 8.22
CA GLN A 134 4.82 10.92 9.29
C GLN A 134 3.99 9.69 8.90
N CYS A 135 4.33 8.54 9.49
CA CYS A 135 3.46 7.37 9.62
C CYS A 135 3.71 6.70 10.99
N ALA A 136 3.00 5.62 11.30
CA ALA A 136 3.17 4.94 12.59
C ALA A 136 3.05 3.41 12.47
N LEU A 137 3.53 2.72 13.51
CA LEU A 137 3.46 1.28 13.79
C LEU A 137 4.06 0.35 12.74
N LEU A 138 3.56 0.41 11.51
CA LEU A 138 3.93 -0.47 10.41
C LEU A 138 3.77 0.24 9.07
N ALA A 139 4.67 -0.07 8.14
CA ALA A 139 4.54 0.31 6.74
C ALA A 139 5.21 -0.71 5.81
N ASN A 140 4.47 -1.15 4.80
CA ASN A 140 4.95 -1.96 3.68
C ASN A 140 5.10 -1.04 2.47
N LEU A 141 6.33 -0.77 2.03
CA LEU A 141 6.63 0.29 1.07
C LEU A 141 7.34 -0.24 -0.17
N PHE A 142 6.94 0.26 -1.33
CA PHE A 142 7.67 0.17 -2.59
C PHE A 142 8.27 1.54 -2.92
N ALA A 143 9.60 1.59 -3.07
CA ALA A 143 10.34 2.80 -3.37
C ALA A 143 11.03 2.70 -4.73
N SER A 144 11.09 3.80 -5.48
CA SER A 144 11.76 3.93 -6.77
C SER A 144 12.28 5.35 -7.00
N GLU A 145 12.98 5.60 -8.11
CA GLU A 145 13.34 6.96 -8.53
C GLU A 145 12.19 7.74 -9.17
N GLY A 146 11.02 7.11 -9.35
CA GLY A 146 9.82 7.72 -9.91
C GLY A 146 9.86 7.95 -11.42
N GLN A 147 10.75 7.26 -12.14
CA GLN A 147 11.03 7.54 -13.55
C GLN A 147 10.07 6.79 -14.50
N PRO A 148 9.85 7.32 -15.72
CA PRO A 148 9.34 6.53 -16.83
C PRO A 148 10.25 5.34 -17.14
N GLY A 149 9.72 4.33 -17.82
CA GLY A 149 10.48 3.15 -18.22
C GLY A 149 9.59 1.94 -18.43
N LYS A 150 10.20 0.77 -18.60
CA LYS A 150 9.46 -0.49 -18.82
C LYS A 150 8.90 -1.03 -17.50
N VAL A 151 7.63 -1.41 -17.52
CA VAL A 151 6.90 -2.02 -16.39
C VAL A 151 6.12 -3.24 -16.84
N ILE A 152 5.69 -4.06 -15.88
CA ILE A 152 4.79 -5.20 -16.12
C ILE A 152 3.35 -4.70 -16.00
N GLU A 153 2.64 -4.64 -17.12
CA GLU A 153 1.19 -4.40 -17.13
C GLU A 153 0.47 -5.73 -16.91
N VAL A 154 -0.48 -5.74 -15.97
CA VAL A 154 -1.34 -6.89 -15.68
C VAL A 154 -2.79 -6.48 -15.87
N LYS A 155 -3.49 -7.16 -16.78
CA LYS A 155 -4.93 -7.08 -16.98
C LYS A 155 -5.53 -8.42 -16.56
N ALA A 156 -6.43 -8.40 -15.58
CA ALA A 156 -7.17 -9.58 -15.13
C ALA A 156 -8.64 -9.21 -14.93
N LYS A 157 -9.55 -10.00 -15.53
CA LYS A 157 -11.00 -9.81 -15.40
C LYS A 157 -11.68 -11.12 -15.03
N ARG A 158 -12.82 -11.00 -14.34
CA ARG A 158 -13.70 -12.11 -13.93
C ARG A 158 -12.93 -13.19 -13.16
N ARG A 159 -12.82 -13.01 -11.86
CA ARG A 159 -12.20 -14.01 -10.97
C ARG A 159 -13.02 -15.30 -10.99
N THR A 160 -12.36 -16.40 -11.35
CA THR A 160 -12.91 -17.76 -11.41
C THR A 160 -12.36 -18.67 -10.31
N GLY A 161 -11.25 -18.27 -9.68
CA GLY A 161 -10.61 -19.00 -8.57
C GLY A 161 -10.79 -18.33 -7.21
N PRO A 162 -10.32 -18.99 -6.13
CA PRO A 162 -10.49 -18.48 -4.77
C PRO A 162 -9.55 -17.31 -4.42
N LEU A 163 -8.43 -17.14 -5.14
CA LEU A 163 -7.40 -16.19 -4.76
C LEU A 163 -7.73 -14.76 -5.17
N ASN A 164 -7.52 -13.81 -4.25
CA ASN A 164 -7.51 -12.39 -4.63
C ASN A 164 -6.33 -12.07 -5.56
N PHE A 165 -6.39 -10.90 -6.20
CA PHE A 165 -5.45 -10.50 -7.26
C PHE A 165 -3.98 -10.52 -6.80
N VAL A 166 -3.67 -9.92 -5.65
CA VAL A 166 -2.30 -9.85 -5.11
C VAL A 166 -1.80 -11.23 -4.68
N THR A 167 -2.64 -12.01 -3.98
CA THR A 167 -2.29 -13.37 -3.51
C THR A 167 -2.00 -14.29 -4.69
N CYS A 168 -2.80 -14.21 -5.76
CA CYS A 168 -2.56 -14.98 -6.97
C CYS A 168 -1.19 -14.68 -7.58
N MET A 169 -0.81 -13.40 -7.69
CA MET A 169 0.52 -13.01 -8.18
C MET A 169 1.65 -13.48 -7.26
N ARG A 170 1.53 -13.22 -5.94
CA ARG A 170 2.52 -13.61 -4.93
C ARG A 170 2.80 -15.11 -4.96
N GLN A 171 1.75 -15.94 -4.86
CA GLN A 171 1.88 -17.40 -4.86
C GLN A 171 2.39 -17.94 -6.20
N THR A 172 2.06 -17.28 -7.32
CA THR A 172 2.60 -17.65 -8.64
C THR A 172 4.12 -17.46 -8.69
N LEU A 173 4.62 -16.36 -8.15
CA LEU A 173 6.06 -16.10 -8.07
C LEU A 173 6.75 -17.08 -7.10
N GLU A 174 6.16 -17.31 -5.93
CA GLU A 174 6.68 -18.25 -4.94
C GLU A 174 6.85 -19.66 -5.54
N LYS A 175 5.80 -20.19 -6.17
CA LYS A 175 5.82 -21.53 -6.79
C LYS A 175 6.87 -21.65 -7.90
N HIS A 176 7.12 -20.57 -8.64
CA HIS A 176 8.07 -20.61 -9.76
C HIS A 176 9.53 -20.45 -9.32
N TYR A 177 9.80 -19.55 -8.37
CA TYR A 177 11.16 -19.15 -8.00
C TYR A 177 11.67 -19.80 -6.70
N GLY A 178 10.80 -20.46 -5.93
CA GLY A 178 11.19 -21.31 -4.81
C GLY A 178 11.95 -20.58 -3.71
N ASN A 179 13.24 -20.87 -3.57
CA ASN A 179 14.14 -20.30 -2.56
C ASN A 179 14.75 -18.95 -2.96
N LYS A 180 14.40 -18.41 -4.13
CA LYS A 180 14.84 -17.08 -4.59
C LYS A 180 13.72 -16.07 -4.36
N PRO A 181 13.72 -15.30 -3.26
CA PRO A 181 12.63 -14.40 -2.93
C PRO A 181 12.52 -13.27 -3.97
N ILE A 182 11.28 -12.90 -4.30
CA ILE A 182 10.97 -11.80 -5.21
C ILE A 182 10.05 -10.83 -4.50
N GLY A 183 10.54 -9.60 -4.34
CA GLY A 183 9.72 -8.45 -3.94
C GLY A 183 9.10 -7.78 -5.16
N MET A 184 7.82 -7.43 -5.07
CA MET A 184 7.11 -6.67 -6.10
C MET A 184 6.18 -5.62 -5.47
N GLY A 185 6.07 -4.48 -6.15
CA GLY A 185 5.14 -3.41 -5.79
C GLY A 185 4.77 -2.59 -7.01
N GLY A 186 4.05 -1.50 -6.80
CA GLY A 186 3.57 -0.60 -7.85
C GLY A 186 2.17 -0.10 -7.54
N THR A 187 1.31 -0.04 -8.56
CA THR A 187 -0.10 0.35 -8.42
C THR A 187 -0.98 -0.46 -9.37
N PHE A 188 -2.25 -0.67 -9.00
CA PHE A 188 -3.27 -1.20 -9.90
C PHE A 188 -4.62 -0.52 -9.66
N ILE A 189 -5.50 -0.62 -10.66
CA ILE A 189 -6.85 -0.06 -10.57
C ILE A 189 -7.86 -1.21 -10.54
N ILE A 190 -8.74 -1.21 -9.55
CA ILE A 190 -9.97 -2.00 -9.60
C ILE A 190 -10.97 -1.21 -10.42
N GLN A 191 -11.04 -1.51 -11.71
CA GLN A 191 -11.86 -0.74 -12.65
C GLN A 191 -13.37 -1.01 -12.51
N LYS A 192 -13.75 -2.23 -12.07
CA LYS A 192 -15.13 -2.66 -11.88
C LYS A 192 -15.22 -3.66 -10.73
N GLY A 193 -16.39 -3.72 -10.11
CA GLY A 193 -16.70 -4.65 -9.02
C GLY A 193 -16.66 -3.98 -7.65
N LYS A 194 -16.64 -4.84 -6.63
CA LYS A 194 -16.62 -4.45 -5.22
C LYS A 194 -15.53 -5.21 -4.48
N VAL A 195 -15.06 -4.66 -3.37
CA VAL A 195 -14.04 -5.26 -2.51
C VAL A 195 -14.48 -5.26 -1.06
N LYS A 196 -14.10 -6.31 -0.34
CA LYS A 196 -14.09 -6.29 1.12
C LYS A 196 -12.82 -5.58 1.57
N SER A 197 -12.97 -4.47 2.29
CA SER A 197 -11.88 -3.72 2.93
C SER A 197 -12.14 -3.60 4.43
N HIS A 198 -11.16 -3.08 5.17
CA HIS A 198 -11.34 -2.70 6.56
C HIS A 198 -10.67 -1.36 6.85
N ILE A 199 -11.04 -0.75 7.97
CA ILE A 199 -10.42 0.43 8.56
C ILE A 199 -10.33 0.18 10.08
N MET A 200 -9.18 0.47 10.67
CA MET A 200 -9.03 0.49 12.14
C MET A 200 -9.95 1.53 12.79
N PRO A 201 -10.60 1.22 13.92
CA PRO A 201 -11.29 2.22 14.75
C PRO A 201 -10.37 3.38 15.12
N ALA A 202 -10.95 4.57 15.30
CA ALA A 202 -10.24 5.80 15.64
C ALA A 202 -9.36 5.69 16.90
N GLU A 203 -9.74 4.82 17.84
CA GLU A 203 -9.01 4.56 19.08
C GLU A 203 -8.47 3.13 19.13
N PHE A 204 -7.31 2.93 19.75
CA PHE A 204 -6.75 1.61 19.98
C PHE A 204 -7.53 0.84 21.06
N SER A 205 -7.52 -0.49 20.97
CA SER A 205 -8.08 -1.34 22.03
C SER A 205 -7.34 -1.13 23.37
N SER A 206 -8.10 -1.02 24.46
CA SER A 206 -7.55 -0.99 25.82
C SER A 206 -7.23 -2.39 26.36
N CYS A 207 -7.83 -3.43 25.78
CA CYS A 207 -7.55 -4.83 26.11
C CYS A 207 -6.73 -5.52 25.00
N PRO A 208 -5.88 -6.51 25.35
CA PRO A 208 -5.09 -7.23 24.37
C PRO A 208 -5.95 -7.98 23.34
N LEU A 209 -5.63 -7.82 22.05
CA LEU A 209 -6.21 -8.58 20.94
C LEU A 209 -5.28 -9.75 20.58
N ASN A 210 -5.57 -10.94 21.09
CA ASN A 210 -4.69 -12.11 21.07
C ASN A 210 -4.99 -13.11 19.94
N SER A 211 -6.03 -12.88 19.14
CA SER A 211 -6.41 -13.76 18.04
C SER A 211 -6.92 -12.99 16.83
N ASP A 212 -6.84 -13.59 15.65
CA ASP A 212 -7.41 -13.04 14.42
C ASP A 212 -8.92 -12.77 14.55
N GLU A 213 -9.64 -13.58 15.32
CA GLU A 213 -11.07 -13.35 15.58
C GLU A 213 -11.30 -12.07 16.40
N GLU A 214 -10.51 -11.84 17.44
CA GLU A 214 -10.57 -10.61 18.25
C GLU A 214 -10.19 -9.38 17.43
N VAL A 215 -9.13 -9.48 16.61
CA VAL A 215 -8.72 -8.41 15.69
C VAL A 215 -9.83 -8.11 14.68
N ASN A 216 -10.43 -9.14 14.07
CA ASN A 216 -11.53 -8.96 13.13
C ASN A 216 -12.82 -8.41 13.77
N LYS A 217 -13.03 -8.61 15.08
CA LYS A 217 -14.14 -7.96 15.80
C LYS A 217 -13.86 -6.50 16.10
N TRP A 218 -12.59 -6.14 16.29
CA TRP A 218 -12.17 -4.75 16.51
C TRP A 218 -12.15 -3.93 15.21
N LEU A 219 -11.72 -4.51 14.09
CA LEU A 219 -11.71 -3.84 12.78
C LEU A 219 -13.11 -3.57 12.22
N HIS A 220 -13.29 -2.42 11.55
CA HIS A 220 -14.51 -2.12 10.82
C HIS A 220 -14.39 -2.59 9.37
N PHE A 221 -15.29 -3.46 8.91
CA PHE A 221 -15.27 -4.00 7.55
C PHE A 221 -16.29 -3.31 6.64
N TYR A 222 -15.90 -3.11 5.37
CA TYR A 222 -16.69 -2.41 4.36
C TYR A 222 -16.76 -3.19 3.06
N GLU A 223 -17.83 -2.95 2.30
CA GLU A 223 -17.88 -3.28 0.87
C GLU A 223 -17.69 -1.99 0.06
N MET A 224 -16.48 -1.76 -0.46
CA MET A 224 -16.16 -0.59 -1.28
C MET A 224 -16.33 -0.90 -2.77
N LYS A 225 -16.71 0.10 -3.58
CA LYS A 225 -16.96 -0.05 -5.02
C LYS A 225 -15.88 0.61 -5.87
N ALA A 226 -15.65 0.05 -7.05
CA ALA A 226 -14.80 0.65 -8.09
C ALA A 226 -15.29 2.06 -8.53
N PRO A 227 -14.40 2.92 -9.05
CA PRO A 227 -12.96 2.69 -9.25
C PRO A 227 -12.14 2.86 -7.95
N LEU A 228 -11.14 2.00 -7.75
CA LEU A 228 -10.19 2.11 -6.62
C LEU A 228 -8.76 2.04 -7.15
N VAL A 229 -7.89 2.95 -6.70
CA VAL A 229 -6.44 2.92 -6.92
C VAL A 229 -5.80 2.21 -5.73
N CYS A 230 -5.04 1.16 -5.99
CA CYS A 230 -4.49 0.27 -4.96
C CYS A 230 -2.96 0.25 -5.04
N LEU A 231 -2.30 0.21 -3.88
CA LEU A 231 -0.84 0.36 -3.73
C LEU A 231 -0.22 -0.91 -3.13
N PRO A 232 -0.13 -2.03 -3.88
CA PRO A 232 0.32 -3.28 -3.32
C PRO A 232 1.83 -3.31 -3.08
N VAL A 233 2.22 -4.03 -2.04
CA VAL A 233 3.58 -4.51 -1.80
C VAL A 233 3.49 -5.98 -1.41
N PHE A 234 4.25 -6.85 -2.05
CA PHE A 234 4.28 -8.27 -1.71
C PHE A 234 5.64 -8.89 -1.98
N VAL A 235 6.02 -9.84 -1.14
CA VAL A 235 7.22 -10.66 -1.30
C VAL A 235 6.77 -12.10 -1.50
N SER A 236 7.35 -12.80 -2.48
CA SER A 236 6.96 -14.18 -2.78
C SER A 236 7.19 -15.11 -1.60
N ARG A 237 8.31 -14.91 -0.88
CA ARG A 237 8.75 -15.71 0.26
C ARG A 237 9.59 -14.85 1.19
N ASP A 238 9.37 -14.99 2.50
CA ASP A 238 10.27 -14.44 3.53
C ASP A 238 11.58 -15.27 3.52
N PRO A 239 12.75 -14.65 3.27
CA PRO A 239 14.03 -15.33 3.06
C PRO A 239 14.47 -16.29 4.17
#